data_AF-A0A1F4DSP8-F1
#
_entry.id   AF-A0A1F4DSP8-F1
#
_cell.length_a   1.000
_cell.length_b   1.000
_cell.length_c   1.000
_cell.angle_alpha   90.00
_cell.angle_beta   90.00
_cell.angle_gamma   90.00
#
_symmetry.space_group_name_H-M   'P 1'
#
loop_
_entity.id
_entity.type
_entity.pdbx_description
1 polymer ?
#
loop_
_entity_poly.entity_id
_entity_poly.type
_entity_poly.pdbx_seq_one_letter_code
_entity_poly.pdbx_strand_id
1 'polypeptide(L)'
;MLQKADECRLLSVSSILGYGFPEASLKTGIERSPHFIGVDGGSTDPGAYYLGSGECLNSRKAMKRDLRLMLLAAVPRRIPVVIGTCDGAGSEPHLQEVADLAREVAREDGLKFRMALIHADQDRNDVKSWLIEGRISALRNVPKLTEATVERAARIVGMMGAEPFMRALEDGADVVLAARASDAASWAACAMQLGLPPAPAWYAGKMLECGTASATPKGHDCLLATVRDGHVEVEPTNPARRCTPLSVATHALHENASPTIHEEPGGLLDATDCDFIAVSDRAVRVSGMRWKERPYDIKLEGAEFVGFRAITICGTRDPILIG
;
A
#
# COMPACT_ATOMS: atom_id res chain seq x y z
N MET A 1 3.68 26.60 11.14
CA MET A 1 4.07 25.26 11.62
C MET A 1 2.83 24.63 12.21
N LEU A 2 2.37 23.51 11.64
CA LEU A 2 1.35 22.67 12.27
C LEU A 2 1.88 22.21 13.64
N GLN A 3 1.05 22.29 14.67
CA GLN A 3 1.41 21.79 15.99
C GLN A 3 1.61 20.27 15.89
N LYS A 4 2.74 19.76 16.38
CA LYS A 4 3.03 18.31 16.41
C LYS A 4 1.87 17.60 17.12
N ALA A 5 1.28 16.61 16.46
CA ALA A 5 0.24 15.79 17.08
C ALA A 5 0.87 14.80 18.07
N ASP A 6 0.17 14.52 19.19
CA ASP A 6 0.60 13.51 20.16
C ASP A 6 0.32 12.08 19.66
N GLU A 7 -0.53 11.92 18.65
CA GLU A 7 -0.87 10.65 18.02
C GLU A 7 -1.34 10.76 16.58
N CYS A 8 -1.18 9.66 15.84
CA CYS A 8 -1.81 9.45 14.54
C CYS A 8 -2.54 8.09 14.53
N ARG A 9 -3.84 8.09 14.20
CA ARG A 9 -4.63 6.87 14.05
C ARG A 9 -4.85 6.59 12.57
N LEU A 10 -4.41 5.43 12.11
CA LEU A 10 -4.41 5.01 10.71
C LEU A 10 -5.25 3.74 10.57
N LEU A 11 -6.26 3.76 9.69
CA LEU A 11 -7.14 2.63 9.46
C LEU A 11 -6.90 2.03 8.07
N SER A 12 -6.26 0.87 8.02
CA SER A 12 -6.16 0.06 6.80
C SER A 12 -7.42 -0.79 6.64
N VAL A 13 -8.09 -0.68 5.50
CA VAL A 13 -9.35 -1.42 5.28
C VAL A 13 -9.14 -2.81 4.67
N SER A 14 -8.05 -2.99 3.93
CA SER A 14 -7.70 -4.19 3.17
C SER A 14 -6.21 -4.15 2.82
N SER A 15 -5.66 -5.27 2.33
CA SER A 15 -4.32 -5.30 1.73
C SER A 15 -4.30 -4.73 0.31
N ILE A 16 -5.33 -5.06 -0.49
CA ILE A 16 -5.49 -4.57 -1.86
C ILE A 16 -6.94 -4.14 -2.09
N LEU A 17 -7.12 -3.03 -2.82
CA LEU A 17 -8.42 -2.53 -3.20
C LEU A 17 -9.14 -3.57 -4.07
N GLY A 18 -10.33 -4.00 -3.67
CA GLY A 18 -11.10 -5.03 -4.37
C GLY A 18 -11.00 -6.44 -3.75
N TYR A 19 -10.13 -6.66 -2.77
CA TYR A 19 -10.13 -7.92 -2.00
C TYR A 19 -11.32 -8.02 -1.04
N GLY A 20 -11.97 -6.89 -0.73
CA GLY A 20 -13.11 -6.85 0.15
C GLY A 20 -12.73 -6.80 1.63
N PHE A 21 -13.66 -6.27 2.42
CA PHE A 21 -13.56 -6.19 3.88
C PHE A 21 -14.96 -6.08 4.50
N PRO A 22 -15.19 -6.54 5.74
CA PRO A 22 -16.51 -6.46 6.37
C PRO A 22 -16.92 -5.00 6.65
N GLU A 23 -18.15 -4.62 6.32
CA GLU A 23 -18.68 -3.27 6.63
C GLU A 23 -18.75 -3.01 8.14
N ALA A 24 -19.01 -4.04 8.93
CA ALA A 24 -18.97 -3.95 10.39
C ALA A 24 -17.58 -3.55 10.90
N SER A 25 -16.53 -4.13 10.32
CA SER A 25 -15.14 -3.80 10.67
C SER A 25 -14.77 -2.38 10.29
N LEU A 26 -15.20 -1.92 9.11
CA LEU A 26 -15.06 -0.52 8.71
C LEU A 26 -15.78 0.41 9.69
N LYS A 27 -17.05 0.11 10.01
CA LYS A 27 -17.86 0.91 10.95
C LYS A 27 -17.17 1.03 12.30
N THR A 28 -16.73 -0.08 12.90
CA THR A 28 -16.00 -0.08 14.18
C THR A 28 -14.69 0.70 14.06
N GLY A 29 -13.95 0.57 12.95
CA GLY A 29 -12.74 1.36 12.72
C GLY A 29 -13.00 2.86 12.70
N ILE A 30 -14.06 3.30 12.01
CA ILE A 30 -14.46 4.71 11.92
C ILE A 30 -14.92 5.26 13.27
N GLU A 31 -15.60 4.46 14.09
CA GLU A 31 -16.00 4.85 15.46
C GLU A 31 -14.78 5.17 16.35
N ARG A 32 -13.60 4.62 16.03
CA ARG A 32 -12.32 4.95 16.71
C ARG A 32 -11.72 6.28 16.26
N SER A 33 -12.40 7.02 15.38
CA SER A 33 -12.02 8.34 14.87
C SER A 33 -10.60 8.39 14.28
N PRO A 34 -10.30 7.57 13.26
CA PRO A 34 -8.98 7.57 12.64
C PRO A 34 -8.73 8.93 11.97
N HIS A 35 -7.47 9.34 11.95
CA HIS A 35 -7.04 10.55 11.24
C HIS A 35 -6.95 10.29 9.74
N PHE A 36 -6.63 9.06 9.33
CA PHE A 36 -6.56 8.65 7.94
C PHE A 36 -7.13 7.25 7.75
N ILE A 37 -7.68 6.99 6.56
CA ILE A 37 -8.11 5.66 6.13
C ILE A 37 -7.50 5.36 4.76
N GLY A 38 -7.25 4.09 4.47
CA GLY A 38 -6.60 3.75 3.21
C GLY A 38 -6.43 2.27 2.96
N VAL A 39 -5.73 2.01 1.86
CA VAL A 39 -5.24 0.71 1.42
C VAL A 39 -3.96 0.97 0.64
N ASP A 40 -2.93 0.14 0.77
CA ASP A 40 -1.76 0.31 -0.11
C ASP A 40 -2.09 -0.25 -1.50
N GLY A 41 -2.25 -1.56 -1.62
CA GLY A 41 -2.64 -2.19 -2.88
C GLY A 41 -1.50 -2.58 -3.80
N GLY A 42 -0.24 -2.39 -3.42
CA GLY A 42 0.93 -2.77 -4.19
C GLY A 42 1.20 -4.26 -4.14
N SER A 43 1.60 -4.84 -5.28
CA SER A 43 2.10 -6.22 -5.31
C SER A 43 2.80 -6.57 -6.62
N THR A 44 3.89 -7.33 -6.52
CA THR A 44 4.51 -8.01 -7.67
C THR A 44 4.23 -9.51 -7.71
N ASP A 45 3.55 -10.07 -6.70
CA ASP A 45 3.27 -11.51 -6.60
C ASP A 45 2.48 -12.09 -7.77
N PRO A 46 1.52 -11.38 -8.38
CA PRO A 46 0.81 -11.87 -9.56
C PRO A 46 1.69 -11.91 -10.82
N GLY A 47 2.93 -11.43 -10.74
CA GLY A 47 3.90 -11.38 -11.82
C GLY A 47 3.73 -10.17 -12.74
N ALA A 48 4.52 -10.14 -13.82
CA ALA A 48 4.66 -8.96 -14.68
C ALA A 48 3.46 -8.67 -15.60
N TYR A 49 2.43 -9.53 -15.61
CA TYR A 49 1.31 -9.43 -16.55
C TYR A 49 0.58 -8.09 -16.42
N TYR A 50 0.12 -7.73 -15.22
CA TYR A 50 -0.71 -6.54 -14.98
C TYR A 50 0.07 -5.25 -15.27
N LEU A 51 1.35 -5.19 -14.88
CA LEU A 51 2.22 -4.06 -15.25
C LEU A 51 2.41 -3.97 -16.78
N GLY A 52 2.64 -5.09 -17.44
CA GLY A 52 2.89 -5.14 -18.89
C GLY A 52 1.66 -4.80 -19.73
N SER A 53 0.48 -5.34 -19.38
CA SER A 53 -0.77 -5.10 -20.09
C SER A 53 -1.39 -3.76 -19.72
N GLY A 54 -1.21 -3.30 -18.48
CA GLY A 54 -1.99 -2.20 -17.89
C GLY A 54 -3.43 -2.61 -17.53
N GLU A 55 -3.73 -3.91 -17.51
CA GLU A 55 -4.99 -4.43 -17.00
C GLU A 55 -4.99 -4.50 -15.49
N CYS A 56 -6.16 -4.33 -14.89
CA CYS A 56 -6.30 -4.40 -13.47
C CYS A 56 -6.23 -5.83 -12.90
N LEU A 57 -5.59 -5.98 -11.73
CA LEU A 57 -5.57 -7.21 -10.94
C LEU A 57 -6.97 -7.58 -10.47
N ASN A 58 -7.69 -6.59 -9.93
CA ASN A 58 -9.03 -6.79 -9.40
C ASN A 58 -10.10 -6.37 -10.41
N SER A 59 -11.27 -6.97 -10.30
CA SER A 59 -12.40 -6.54 -11.12
C SER A 59 -12.83 -5.12 -10.75
N ARG A 60 -13.18 -4.32 -11.76
CA ARG A 60 -13.77 -2.98 -11.58
C ARG A 60 -14.93 -2.98 -10.57
N LYS A 61 -15.78 -4.01 -10.58
CA LYS A 61 -16.89 -4.18 -9.64
C LYS A 61 -16.43 -4.27 -8.18
N ALA A 62 -15.40 -5.07 -7.92
CA ALA A 62 -14.87 -5.26 -6.58
C ALA A 62 -14.18 -4.00 -6.06
N MET A 63 -13.33 -3.38 -6.90
CA MET A 63 -12.69 -2.10 -6.57
C MET A 63 -13.71 -1.00 -6.29
N LYS A 64 -14.77 -0.88 -7.12
CA LYS A 64 -15.84 0.10 -6.91
C LYS A 64 -16.55 -0.10 -5.57
N ARG A 65 -16.83 -1.35 -5.18
CA ARG A 65 -17.47 -1.65 -3.89
C ARG A 65 -16.61 -1.14 -2.73
N ASP A 66 -15.33 -1.48 -2.74
CA ASP A 66 -14.42 -1.13 -1.65
C ASP A 66 -14.23 0.39 -1.57
N LEU A 67 -13.96 1.02 -2.72
CA LEU A 67 -13.78 2.46 -2.82
C LEU A 67 -15.04 3.23 -2.40
N ARG A 68 -16.22 2.78 -2.80
CA ARG A 68 -17.50 3.39 -2.39
C ARG A 68 -17.66 3.40 -0.88
N LEU A 69 -17.38 2.29 -0.21
CA LEU A 69 -17.50 2.19 1.24
C LEU A 69 -16.48 3.08 1.96
N MET A 70 -15.23 3.11 1.48
CA MET A 70 -14.20 4.01 2.02
C MET A 70 -14.62 5.47 1.90
N LEU A 71 -15.04 5.91 0.71
CA LEU A 71 -15.42 7.30 0.46
C LEU A 71 -16.67 7.73 1.24
N LEU A 72 -17.71 6.89 1.31
CA LEU A 72 -18.92 7.15 2.10
C LEU A 72 -18.63 7.25 3.61
N ALA A 73 -17.67 6.47 4.10
CA ALA A 73 -17.26 6.52 5.49
C ALA A 73 -16.42 7.77 5.82
N ALA A 74 -15.50 8.13 4.93
CA ALA A 74 -14.44 9.09 5.21
C ALA A 74 -14.80 10.53 4.85
N VAL A 75 -15.36 10.77 3.66
CA VAL A 75 -15.60 12.11 3.10
C VAL A 75 -16.52 12.96 4.00
N PRO A 76 -17.68 12.46 4.49
CA PRO A 76 -18.55 13.25 5.37
C PRO A 76 -17.89 13.63 6.71
N ARG A 77 -16.85 12.89 7.11
CA ARG A 77 -16.10 13.10 8.36
C ARG A 77 -14.81 13.88 8.16
N ARG A 78 -14.48 14.26 6.92
CA ARG A 78 -13.21 14.90 6.54
C ARG A 78 -11.99 14.09 6.99
N ILE A 79 -12.10 12.76 6.91
CA ILE A 79 -10.97 11.85 7.10
C ILE A 79 -10.35 11.64 5.72
N PRO A 80 -9.08 12.01 5.48
CA PRO A 80 -8.46 11.80 4.18
C PRO A 80 -8.32 10.31 3.85
N VAL A 81 -8.54 10.00 2.59
CA VAL A 81 -8.40 8.65 2.02
C VAL A 81 -7.09 8.57 1.26
N VAL A 82 -6.26 7.57 1.53
CA VAL A 82 -4.99 7.38 0.82
C VAL A 82 -4.92 5.99 0.21
N ILE A 83 -4.56 5.92 -1.07
CA ILE A 83 -4.25 4.69 -1.80
C ILE A 83 -2.79 4.73 -2.23
N GLY A 84 -1.99 3.78 -1.72
CA GLY A 84 -0.54 3.77 -1.93
C GLY A 84 -0.11 3.34 -3.33
N THR A 85 -0.65 2.21 -3.79
CA THR A 85 -0.49 1.71 -5.16
C THR A 85 -1.86 1.37 -5.73
N CYS A 86 -2.25 2.04 -6.81
CA CYS A 86 -3.48 1.71 -7.52
C CYS A 86 -3.37 0.32 -8.19
N ASP A 87 -4.12 -0.62 -7.63
CA ASP A 87 -4.45 -1.94 -8.20
C ASP A 87 -3.24 -2.83 -8.57
N GLY A 88 -2.40 -3.13 -7.59
CA GLY A 88 -1.32 -4.12 -7.68
C GLY A 88 -0.07 -3.56 -8.35
N ALA A 89 -0.14 -3.39 -9.67
CA ALA A 89 1.02 -3.07 -10.49
C ALA A 89 1.37 -1.57 -10.56
N GLY A 90 0.38 -0.69 -10.42
CA GLY A 90 0.66 0.73 -10.18
C GLY A 90 1.24 1.55 -11.33
N SER A 91 0.76 1.36 -12.54
CA SER A 91 1.08 2.25 -13.68
C SER A 91 -0.08 3.19 -14.04
N GLU A 92 0.12 4.08 -15.01
CA GLU A 92 -0.85 5.10 -15.41
C GLU A 92 -2.26 4.56 -15.70
N PRO A 93 -2.46 3.46 -16.47
CA PRO A 93 -3.78 2.84 -16.62
C PRO A 93 -4.48 2.48 -15.30
N HIS A 94 -3.74 1.93 -14.33
CA HIS A 94 -4.29 1.52 -13.04
C HIS A 94 -4.69 2.73 -12.20
N LEU A 95 -3.84 3.77 -12.19
CA LEU A 95 -4.13 5.04 -11.51
C LEU A 95 -5.40 5.68 -12.09
N GLN A 96 -5.54 5.73 -13.42
CA GLN A 96 -6.72 6.29 -14.06
C GLN A 96 -7.98 5.46 -13.81
N GLU A 97 -7.89 4.13 -13.80
CA GLU A 97 -9.03 3.26 -13.49
C GLU A 97 -9.59 3.54 -12.09
N VAL A 98 -8.72 3.63 -11.07
CA VAL A 98 -9.12 3.93 -9.69
C VAL A 98 -9.63 5.37 -9.57
N ALA A 99 -9.01 6.33 -10.27
CA ALA A 99 -9.47 7.71 -10.29
C ALA A 99 -10.87 7.85 -10.94
N ASP A 100 -11.13 7.12 -12.02
CA ASP A 100 -12.42 7.10 -12.69
C ASP A 100 -13.49 6.45 -11.80
N LEU A 101 -13.15 5.38 -11.10
CA LEU A 101 -14.03 4.79 -10.08
C LEU A 101 -14.35 5.78 -8.96
N ALA A 102 -13.36 6.55 -8.47
CA ALA A 102 -13.58 7.57 -7.45
C ALA A 102 -14.54 8.66 -7.93
N ARG A 103 -14.37 9.14 -9.18
CA ARG A 103 -15.26 10.11 -9.83
C ARG A 103 -16.66 9.55 -10.02
N GLU A 104 -16.77 8.29 -10.44
CA GLU A 104 -18.03 7.59 -10.64
C GLU A 104 -18.83 7.49 -9.33
N VAL A 105 -18.18 7.03 -8.25
CA VAL A 105 -18.75 7.00 -6.90
C VAL A 105 -19.15 8.40 -6.43
N ALA A 106 -18.29 9.39 -6.62
CA ALA A 106 -18.57 10.76 -6.19
C ALA A 106 -19.84 11.31 -6.85
N ARG A 107 -20.04 11.04 -8.14
CA ARG A 107 -21.25 11.41 -8.89
C ARG A 107 -22.48 10.64 -8.42
N GLU A 108 -22.37 9.33 -8.19
CA GLU A 108 -23.49 8.47 -7.76
C GLU A 108 -23.97 8.78 -6.35
N ASP A 109 -23.06 9.05 -5.42
CA ASP A 109 -23.34 9.26 -4.00
C ASP A 109 -23.36 10.76 -3.59
N GLY A 110 -23.17 11.66 -4.56
CA GLY A 110 -23.18 13.11 -4.31
C GLY A 110 -22.04 13.61 -3.42
N LEU A 111 -20.89 12.93 -3.45
CA LEU A 111 -19.71 13.30 -2.68
C LEU A 111 -18.94 14.43 -3.36
N LYS A 112 -18.31 15.29 -2.54
CA LYS A 112 -17.41 16.35 -2.99
C LYS A 112 -16.12 16.27 -2.19
N PHE A 113 -15.00 16.16 -2.88
CA PHE A 113 -13.69 16.06 -2.28
C PHE A 113 -12.62 16.51 -3.28
N ARG A 114 -11.47 16.96 -2.77
CA ARG A 114 -10.27 17.26 -3.56
C ARG A 114 -9.47 15.97 -3.72
N MET A 115 -9.22 15.58 -4.97
CA MET A 115 -8.44 14.38 -5.28
C MET A 115 -7.09 14.75 -5.88
N ALA A 116 -6.02 14.16 -5.36
CA ALA A 116 -4.67 14.25 -5.92
C ALA A 116 -4.29 12.91 -6.56
N LEU A 117 -3.65 12.99 -7.73
CA LEU A 117 -3.10 11.83 -8.45
C LEU A 117 -1.57 11.95 -8.45
N ILE A 118 -0.88 10.89 -8.04
CA ILE A 118 0.58 10.83 -8.00
C ILE A 118 1.05 9.78 -9.00
N HIS A 119 1.64 10.25 -10.09
CA HIS A 119 2.07 9.42 -11.21
C HIS A 119 3.42 8.74 -10.91
N ALA A 120 3.62 7.53 -11.44
CA ALA A 120 4.85 6.76 -11.23
C ALA A 120 5.52 6.31 -12.53
N ASP A 121 4.87 6.44 -13.69
CA ASP A 121 5.44 6.07 -14.99
C ASP A 121 6.69 6.90 -15.30
N GLN A 122 7.72 6.23 -15.80
CA GLN A 122 9.01 6.82 -16.15
C GLN A 122 9.19 6.86 -17.67
N ASP A 123 9.63 7.99 -18.20
CA ASP A 123 9.95 8.09 -19.62
C ASP A 123 11.18 7.24 -19.95
N ARG A 124 11.12 6.48 -21.05
CA ARG A 124 12.22 5.60 -21.45
C ARG A 124 13.51 6.37 -21.72
N ASN A 125 13.43 7.60 -22.25
CA ASN A 125 14.62 8.40 -22.54
C ASN A 125 15.27 8.89 -21.25
N ASP A 126 14.46 9.28 -20.26
CA ASP A 126 14.97 9.65 -18.94
C ASP A 126 15.69 8.48 -18.27
N VAL A 127 15.08 7.28 -18.28
CA VAL A 127 15.69 6.06 -17.73
C VAL A 127 17.00 5.71 -18.44
N LYS A 128 17.06 5.86 -19.78
CA LYS A 128 18.31 5.67 -20.54
C LYS A 128 19.36 6.71 -20.15
N SER A 129 18.99 7.98 -20.00
CA SER A 129 19.90 9.03 -19.56
C SER A 129 20.50 8.69 -18.19
N TRP A 130 19.66 8.30 -17.23
CA TRP A 130 20.12 7.90 -15.89
C TRP A 130 21.03 6.68 -15.92
N LEU A 131 20.77 5.73 -16.83
CA LEU A 131 21.64 4.57 -17.02
C LEU A 131 23.02 4.98 -17.54
N ILE A 132 23.07 5.84 -18.56
CA ILE A 132 24.32 6.36 -19.14
C ILE A 132 25.11 7.20 -18.12
N GLU A 133 24.40 7.98 -17.30
CA GLU A 133 24.96 8.78 -16.21
C GLU A 133 25.45 7.94 -15.02
N GLY A 134 25.22 6.62 -15.01
CA GLY A 134 25.62 5.73 -13.90
C GLY A 134 24.77 5.92 -12.64
N ARG A 135 23.55 6.45 -12.77
CA ARG A 135 22.61 6.70 -11.67
C ARG A 135 21.69 5.52 -11.36
N ILE A 136 21.80 4.43 -12.12
CA ILE A 136 21.01 3.20 -11.92
C ILE A 136 21.95 2.07 -11.51
N SER A 137 21.65 1.44 -10.39
CA SER A 137 22.29 0.21 -9.93
C SER A 137 21.32 -0.96 -9.97
N ALA A 138 21.84 -2.16 -10.26
CA ALA A 138 21.05 -3.38 -10.16
C ALA A 138 20.69 -3.68 -8.70
N LEU A 139 19.47 -4.13 -8.46
CA LEU A 139 19.08 -4.69 -7.16
C LEU A 139 19.77 -6.04 -6.93
N ARG A 140 19.61 -6.58 -5.72
CA ARG A 140 20.10 -7.92 -5.41
C ARG A 140 19.42 -8.97 -6.28
N ASN A 141 20.20 -9.92 -6.79
CA ASN A 141 19.71 -11.07 -7.58
C ASN A 141 18.95 -10.72 -8.86
N VAL A 142 19.13 -9.52 -9.42
CA VAL A 142 18.58 -9.15 -10.74
C VAL A 142 19.71 -8.79 -11.72
N PRO A 143 19.57 -9.08 -13.03
CA PRO A 143 20.54 -8.66 -14.03
C PRO A 143 20.70 -7.14 -14.08
N LYS A 144 21.88 -6.66 -14.52
CA LYS A 144 22.08 -5.24 -14.79
C LYS A 144 21.12 -4.77 -15.88
N LEU A 145 20.53 -3.58 -15.67
CA LEU A 145 19.71 -2.93 -16.67
C LEU A 145 20.57 -2.57 -17.88
N THR A 146 20.01 -2.76 -19.08
CA THR A 146 20.65 -2.38 -20.35
C THR A 146 19.71 -1.46 -21.13
N GLU A 147 20.24 -0.60 -21.99
CA GLU A 147 19.43 0.24 -22.87
C GLU A 147 18.46 -0.59 -23.72
N ALA A 148 18.89 -1.78 -24.17
CA ALA A 148 18.05 -2.70 -24.92
C ALA A 148 16.87 -3.22 -24.10
N THR A 149 17.07 -3.48 -22.79
CA THR A 149 15.97 -3.86 -21.88
C THR A 149 15.00 -2.70 -21.68
N VAL A 150 15.51 -1.48 -21.51
CA VAL A 150 14.67 -0.27 -21.38
C VAL A 150 13.83 -0.05 -22.65
N GLU A 151 14.39 -0.28 -23.83
CA GLU A 151 13.68 -0.16 -25.10
C GLU A 151 12.53 -1.17 -25.23
N ARG A 152 12.74 -2.41 -24.78
CA ARG A 152 11.71 -3.46 -24.84
C ARG A 152 10.65 -3.36 -23.75
N ALA A 153 10.88 -2.57 -22.71
CA ALA A 153 9.95 -2.43 -21.60
C ALA A 153 8.63 -1.81 -22.07
N ALA A 154 7.53 -2.53 -21.93
CA ALA A 154 6.18 -2.05 -22.19
C ALA A 154 5.80 -0.91 -21.24
N ARG A 155 6.21 -1.00 -19.97
CA ARG A 155 6.05 0.02 -18.92
C ARG A 155 7.24 0.01 -17.98
N ILE A 156 7.53 1.18 -17.42
CA ILE A 156 8.52 1.38 -16.36
C ILE A 156 7.87 2.29 -15.33
N VAL A 157 7.87 1.88 -14.07
CA VAL A 157 7.35 2.66 -12.94
C VAL A 157 8.43 2.84 -11.88
N GLY A 158 8.39 3.98 -11.19
CA GLY A 158 9.22 4.28 -10.03
C GLY A 158 8.42 4.12 -8.75
N MET A 159 8.89 3.26 -7.85
CA MET A 159 8.27 3.03 -6.55
C MET A 159 8.63 4.16 -5.59
N MET A 160 7.71 5.11 -5.43
CA MET A 160 7.95 6.34 -4.67
C MET A 160 7.95 6.15 -3.14
N GLY A 161 8.59 7.09 -2.44
CA GLY A 161 8.54 7.22 -0.98
C GLY A 161 7.33 7.99 -0.46
N ALA A 162 7.43 8.45 0.78
CA ALA A 162 6.35 9.13 1.51
C ALA A 162 6.13 10.60 1.06
N GLU A 163 7.15 11.24 0.49
CA GLU A 163 7.19 12.67 0.22
C GLU A 163 6.06 13.16 -0.70
N PRO A 164 5.73 12.45 -1.81
CA PRO A 164 4.64 12.87 -2.68
C PRO A 164 3.26 12.86 -1.99
N PHE A 165 3.02 11.90 -1.09
CA PHE A 165 1.79 11.82 -0.30
C PHE A 165 1.70 12.96 0.71
N MET A 166 2.81 13.23 1.43
CA MET A 166 2.87 14.36 2.37
C MET A 166 2.53 15.67 1.65
N ARG A 167 3.11 15.89 0.47
CA ARG A 167 2.84 17.08 -0.33
C ARG A 167 1.37 17.16 -0.77
N ALA A 168 0.80 16.07 -1.26
CA ALA A 168 -0.61 16.04 -1.68
C ALA A 168 -1.57 16.37 -0.53
N LEU A 169 -1.29 15.84 0.67
CA LEU A 169 -2.09 16.10 1.85
C LEU A 169 -1.88 17.53 2.37
N GLU A 170 -0.66 18.09 2.32
CA GLU A 170 -0.36 19.48 2.66
C GLU A 170 -1.08 20.47 1.73
N ASP A 171 -1.17 20.13 0.44
CA ASP A 171 -1.93 20.90 -0.55
C ASP A 171 -3.45 20.77 -0.35
N GLY A 172 -3.90 19.96 0.62
CA GLY A 172 -5.28 19.83 1.07
C GLY A 172 -6.11 18.84 0.26
N ALA A 173 -5.49 17.76 -0.22
CA ALA A 173 -6.22 16.64 -0.81
C ALA A 173 -7.00 15.85 0.27
N ASP A 174 -8.25 15.56 -0.03
CA ASP A 174 -9.11 14.68 0.77
C ASP A 174 -8.97 13.21 0.31
N VAL A 175 -8.59 12.99 -0.94
CA VAL A 175 -8.34 11.67 -1.54
C VAL A 175 -7.00 11.72 -2.28
N VAL A 176 -6.07 10.85 -1.93
CA VAL A 176 -4.75 10.75 -2.57
C VAL A 176 -4.62 9.37 -3.19
N LEU A 177 -4.38 9.34 -4.50
CA LEU A 177 -4.19 8.11 -5.27
C LEU A 177 -2.79 8.15 -5.87
N ALA A 178 -1.95 7.17 -5.53
CA ALA A 178 -0.65 7.01 -6.15
C ALA A 178 -0.64 5.80 -7.08
N ALA A 179 0.10 5.92 -8.18
CA ALA A 179 0.30 4.84 -9.13
C ALA A 179 1.13 3.73 -8.46
N ARG A 180 2.43 3.92 -8.22
CA ARG A 180 3.31 2.94 -7.56
C ARG A 180 4.07 3.56 -6.40
N ALA A 181 3.90 3.02 -5.20
CA ALA A 181 4.65 3.42 -4.01
C ALA A 181 5.21 2.21 -3.29
N SER A 182 6.16 2.44 -2.39
CA SER A 182 6.49 1.43 -1.38
C SER A 182 5.27 1.21 -0.48
N ASP A 183 5.01 -0.03 -0.08
CA ASP A 183 3.73 -0.39 0.52
C ASP A 183 3.47 0.35 1.85
N ALA A 184 4.53 0.70 2.57
CA ALA A 184 4.50 1.48 3.81
C ALA A 184 4.42 3.00 3.61
N ALA A 185 4.74 3.52 2.42
CA ALA A 185 5.01 4.95 2.19
C ALA A 185 3.78 5.85 2.42
N SER A 186 2.61 5.41 1.95
CA SER A 186 1.36 6.15 2.10
C SER A 186 0.99 6.36 3.58
N TRP A 187 1.18 5.33 4.39
CA TRP A 187 0.93 5.35 5.83
C TRP A 187 1.98 6.15 6.60
N ALA A 188 3.26 5.98 6.25
CA ALA A 188 4.35 6.74 6.84
C ALA A 188 4.15 8.24 6.61
N ALA A 189 3.76 8.64 5.39
CA ALA A 189 3.42 10.01 5.04
C ALA A 189 2.32 10.58 5.94
N CYS A 190 1.23 9.84 6.17
CA CYS A 190 0.12 10.28 7.01
C CYS A 190 0.56 10.60 8.44
N ALA A 191 1.43 9.76 9.04
CA ALA A 191 1.94 9.99 10.39
C ALA A 191 2.99 11.12 10.42
N MET A 192 3.92 11.14 9.47
CA MET A 192 5.00 12.14 9.42
C MET A 192 4.49 13.55 9.12
N GLN A 193 3.45 13.70 8.31
CA GLN A 193 2.81 14.99 8.04
C GLN A 193 2.20 15.60 9.31
N LEU A 194 1.75 14.77 10.26
CA LEU A 194 1.30 15.23 11.58
C LEU A 194 2.45 15.48 12.58
N GLY A 195 3.70 15.39 12.13
CA GLY A 195 4.91 15.65 12.92
C GLY A 195 5.39 14.46 13.77
N LEU A 196 4.90 13.25 13.52
CA LEU A 196 5.42 12.06 14.20
C LEU A 196 6.75 11.60 13.62
N PRO A 197 7.64 11.00 14.43
CA PRO A 197 8.96 10.59 13.95
C PRO A 197 8.90 9.50 12.87
N PRO A 198 9.88 9.45 11.95
CA PRO A 198 9.89 8.46 10.87
C PRO A 198 9.84 7.00 11.35
N ALA A 199 10.57 6.65 12.41
CA ALA A 199 10.68 5.25 12.85
C ALA A 199 9.32 4.60 13.18
N PRO A 200 8.48 5.16 14.09
CA PRO A 200 7.14 4.61 14.31
C PRO A 200 6.21 4.81 13.11
N ALA A 201 6.39 5.85 12.29
CA ALA A 201 5.58 6.06 11.09
C ALA A 201 5.76 4.95 10.04
N TRP A 202 7.01 4.63 9.67
CA TRP A 202 7.35 3.56 8.74
C TRP A 202 7.01 2.18 9.31
N TYR A 203 7.20 1.97 10.62
CA TYR A 203 6.77 0.72 11.25
C TYR A 203 5.25 0.53 11.20
N ALA A 204 4.48 1.60 11.41
CA ALA A 204 3.03 1.54 11.25
C ALA A 204 2.64 1.21 9.81
N GLY A 205 3.32 1.80 8.82
CA GLY A 205 3.14 1.46 7.42
C GLY A 205 3.36 -0.03 7.14
N LYS A 206 4.46 -0.61 7.64
CA LYS A 206 4.72 -2.05 7.53
C LYS A 206 3.61 -2.93 8.10
N MET A 207 2.91 -2.46 9.14
CA MET A 207 1.80 -3.22 9.72
C MET A 207 0.50 -3.07 8.94
N LEU A 208 0.32 -1.95 8.23
CA LEU A 208 -0.94 -1.56 7.59
C LEU A 208 -1.00 -1.95 6.11
N GLU A 209 0.15 -2.14 5.44
CA GLU A 209 0.25 -2.51 4.01
C GLU A 209 -0.62 -3.73 3.64
N CYS A 210 -0.68 -4.72 4.53
CA CYS A 210 -1.38 -5.99 4.31
C CYS A 210 -2.69 -6.11 5.11
N GLY A 211 -3.30 -4.98 5.48
CA GLY A 211 -4.53 -4.96 6.28
C GLY A 211 -4.37 -5.72 7.60
N THR A 212 -5.17 -6.77 7.82
CA THR A 212 -5.13 -7.57 9.06
C THR A 212 -4.26 -8.83 9.00
N ALA A 213 -3.29 -8.89 8.09
CA ALA A 213 -2.35 -10.02 8.01
C ALA A 213 -1.54 -10.25 9.31
N SER A 214 -1.36 -9.20 10.12
CA SER A 214 -0.74 -9.23 11.46
C SER A 214 -1.65 -9.74 12.58
N ALA A 215 -2.92 -10.06 12.30
CA ALA A 215 -3.90 -10.57 13.25
C ALA A 215 -4.17 -12.07 13.09
N THR A 216 -4.68 -12.69 14.15
CA THR A 216 -5.11 -14.09 14.17
C THR A 216 -6.58 -14.22 14.60
N PRO A 217 -7.39 -15.09 13.96
CA PRO A 217 -7.07 -15.86 12.74
C PRO A 217 -6.83 -14.93 11.54
N LYS A 218 -6.18 -15.43 10.47
CA LYS A 218 -5.91 -14.67 9.23
C LYS A 218 -7.17 -14.47 8.39
N GLY A 219 -7.18 -13.47 7.52
CA GLY A 219 -8.26 -13.20 6.55
C GLY A 219 -8.48 -11.70 6.31
N HIS A 220 -9.33 -11.37 5.35
CA HIS A 220 -9.59 -9.98 4.96
C HIS A 220 -10.42 -9.25 6.03
N ASP A 221 -9.89 -8.12 6.50
CA ASP A 221 -10.47 -7.30 7.56
C ASP A 221 -9.67 -6.01 7.75
N CYS A 222 -10.16 -5.09 8.59
CA CYS A 222 -9.54 -3.80 8.84
C CYS A 222 -8.60 -3.80 10.06
N LEU A 223 -7.45 -3.15 9.93
CA LEU A 223 -6.45 -2.98 10.99
C LEU A 223 -6.33 -1.51 11.35
N LEU A 224 -6.34 -1.21 12.65
CA LEU A 224 -6.07 0.11 13.17
C LEU A 224 -4.65 0.13 13.75
N ALA A 225 -3.86 1.12 13.35
CA ALA A 225 -2.60 1.46 14.01
C ALA A 225 -2.72 2.83 14.70
N THR A 226 -2.27 2.91 15.95
CA THR A 226 -2.10 4.17 16.68
C THR A 226 -0.61 4.44 16.83
N VAL A 227 -0.13 5.44 16.11
CA VAL A 227 1.27 5.88 16.09
C VAL A 227 1.46 6.98 17.14
N ARG A 228 2.49 6.84 17.97
CA ARG A 228 2.93 7.87 18.93
C ARG A 228 4.44 8.02 18.86
N ASP A 229 4.97 8.94 19.66
CA ASP A 229 6.42 9.04 19.84
C ASP A 229 6.97 7.73 20.45
N GLY A 230 7.92 7.12 19.74
CA GLY A 230 8.63 5.90 20.15
C GLY A 230 7.88 4.57 20.04
N HIS A 231 6.58 4.54 19.67
CA HIS A 231 5.85 3.27 19.56
C HIS A 231 4.63 3.31 18.62
N VAL A 232 4.18 2.11 18.24
CA VAL A 232 2.95 1.87 17.47
C VAL A 232 2.11 0.81 18.18
N GLU A 233 0.82 1.07 18.34
CA GLU A 233 -0.15 0.07 18.80
C GLU A 233 -0.99 -0.42 17.64
N VAL A 234 -1.11 -1.74 17.46
CA VAL A 234 -1.91 -2.36 16.39
C VAL A 234 -3.04 -3.20 16.97
N GLU A 235 -4.24 -3.01 16.43
CA GLU A 235 -5.46 -3.69 16.86
C GLU A 235 -6.39 -3.94 15.66
N PRO A 236 -6.90 -5.16 15.44
CA PRO A 236 -7.93 -5.40 14.42
C PRO A 236 -9.28 -4.86 14.88
N THR A 237 -10.09 -4.35 13.96
CA THR A 237 -11.41 -3.80 14.33
C THR A 237 -12.46 -4.89 14.53
N ASN A 238 -12.27 -6.07 13.95
CA ASN A 238 -13.14 -7.23 14.15
C ASN A 238 -12.89 -7.92 15.51
N PRO A 239 -13.91 -8.04 16.40
CA PRO A 239 -13.76 -8.67 17.71
C PRO A 239 -13.35 -10.15 17.67
N ALA A 240 -13.61 -10.86 16.57
CA ALA A 240 -13.18 -12.25 16.40
C ALA A 240 -11.67 -12.40 16.12
N ARG A 241 -10.97 -11.29 15.87
CA ARG A 241 -9.53 -11.23 15.60
C ARG A 241 -8.79 -10.56 16.74
N ARG A 242 -7.51 -10.91 16.89
CA ARG A 242 -6.55 -10.28 17.82
C ARG A 242 -5.17 -10.18 17.21
N CYS A 243 -4.45 -9.12 17.53
CA CYS A 243 -3.00 -9.07 17.39
C CYS A 243 -2.37 -9.65 18.66
N THR A 244 -1.39 -10.54 18.49
CA THR A 244 -0.56 -11.07 19.58
C THR A 244 0.89 -10.70 19.32
N PRO A 245 1.76 -10.65 20.34
CA PRO A 245 3.18 -10.36 20.13
C PRO A 245 3.80 -11.22 19.02
N LEU A 246 3.47 -12.52 19.00
CA LEU A 246 3.92 -13.44 17.96
C LEU A 246 3.36 -13.12 16.57
N SER A 247 2.07 -12.80 16.44
CA SER A 247 1.48 -12.55 15.11
C SER A 247 2.03 -11.25 14.49
N VAL A 248 2.23 -10.23 15.32
CA VAL A 248 2.80 -8.94 14.90
C VAL A 248 4.28 -9.08 14.57
N ALA A 249 5.06 -9.78 15.41
CA ALA A 249 6.47 -10.06 15.12
C ALA A 249 6.63 -10.88 13.83
N THR A 250 5.79 -11.89 13.61
CA THR A 250 5.83 -12.71 12.39
C THR A 250 5.53 -11.88 11.14
N HIS A 251 4.59 -10.94 11.23
CA HIS A 251 4.25 -10.09 10.09
C HIS A 251 5.35 -9.06 9.78
N ALA A 252 6.11 -8.59 10.77
CA ALA A 252 7.27 -7.74 10.51
C ALA A 252 8.29 -8.43 9.58
N LEU A 253 8.43 -9.75 9.67
CA LEU A 253 9.32 -10.55 8.81
C LEU A 253 8.79 -10.78 7.38
N HIS A 254 7.51 -10.49 7.13
CA HIS A 254 6.84 -10.85 5.89
C HIS A 254 7.38 -10.05 4.71
N GLU A 255 7.61 -10.71 3.57
CA GLU A 255 7.95 -10.07 2.28
C GLU A 255 9.23 -9.21 2.29
N ASN A 256 10.13 -9.46 3.24
CA ASN A 256 11.39 -8.75 3.37
C ASN A 256 12.60 -9.67 3.14
N ALA A 257 13.64 -9.13 2.50
CA ALA A 257 14.91 -9.83 2.31
C ALA A 257 15.71 -10.01 3.62
N SER A 258 15.43 -9.15 4.60
CA SER A 258 16.01 -9.19 5.95
C SER A 258 14.88 -9.30 6.97
N PRO A 259 15.05 -10.08 8.06
CA PRO A 259 14.04 -10.19 9.10
C PRO A 259 13.84 -8.90 9.90
N THR A 260 14.81 -7.98 9.92
CA THR A 260 14.76 -6.82 10.82
C THR A 260 15.10 -5.49 10.17
N ILE A 261 15.58 -5.49 8.92
CA ILE A 261 15.94 -4.26 8.20
C ILE A 261 15.05 -4.15 6.97
N HIS A 262 14.20 -3.13 6.93
CA HIS A 262 13.34 -2.86 5.78
C HIS A 262 13.89 -1.66 5.02
N GLU A 263 14.10 -1.84 3.72
CA GLU A 263 14.64 -0.81 2.83
C GLU A 263 13.49 0.00 2.25
N GLU A 264 13.54 1.32 2.42
CA GLU A 264 12.50 2.24 2.00
C GLU A 264 13.14 3.43 1.26
N PRO A 265 12.42 4.08 0.33
CA PRO A 265 12.95 5.30 -0.29
C PRO A 265 13.38 6.33 0.77
N GLY A 266 14.67 6.71 0.73
CA GLY A 266 15.26 7.67 1.66
C GLY A 266 15.77 7.11 3.00
N GLY A 267 15.62 5.81 3.29
CA GLY A 267 16.16 5.26 4.53
C GLY A 267 15.90 3.80 4.81
N LEU A 268 16.22 3.40 6.04
CA LEU A 268 16.04 2.04 6.54
C LEU A 268 15.25 2.09 7.83
N LEU A 269 14.21 1.26 7.90
CA LEU A 269 13.56 0.91 9.15
C LEU A 269 14.33 -0.26 9.79
N ASP A 270 14.94 -0.02 10.94
CA ASP A 270 15.62 -1.02 11.76
C ASP A 270 14.71 -1.45 12.91
N ALA A 271 14.21 -2.67 12.82
CA ALA A 271 13.34 -3.32 13.80
C ALA A 271 14.10 -4.36 14.67
N THR A 272 15.44 -4.33 14.69
CA THR A 272 16.25 -5.34 15.39
C THR A 272 16.01 -5.37 16.89
N ASP A 273 15.84 -4.19 17.50
CA ASP A 273 15.61 -4.04 18.94
C ASP A 273 14.14 -3.76 19.26
N CYS A 274 13.22 -4.26 18.40
CA CYS A 274 11.79 -4.09 18.65
C CYS A 274 11.30 -4.98 19.80
N ASP A 275 10.61 -4.36 20.75
CA ASP A 275 9.85 -5.03 21.81
C ASP A 275 8.37 -5.13 21.44
N PHE A 276 7.77 -6.31 21.67
CA PHE A 276 6.37 -6.59 21.35
C PHE A 276 5.59 -6.89 22.62
N ILE A 277 4.82 -5.92 23.11
CA ILE A 277 4.11 -6.01 24.39
C ILE A 277 2.60 -6.06 24.13
N ALA A 278 1.94 -7.11 24.61
CA ALA A 278 0.47 -7.15 24.60
C ALA A 278 -0.06 -6.06 25.56
N VAL A 279 -0.86 -5.14 25.04
CA VAL A 279 -1.50 -4.07 25.83
C VAL A 279 -2.99 -4.35 26.10
N SER A 280 -3.53 -5.37 25.45
CA SER A 280 -4.82 -5.99 25.76
C SER A 280 -4.84 -7.42 25.20
N ASP A 281 -5.96 -8.12 25.36
CA ASP A 281 -6.18 -9.43 24.72
C ASP A 281 -6.20 -9.37 23.18
N ARG A 282 -6.26 -8.16 22.61
CA ARG A 282 -6.47 -7.94 21.17
C ARG A 282 -5.46 -7.00 20.50
N ALA A 283 -4.66 -6.29 21.29
CA ALA A 283 -3.76 -5.24 20.80
C ALA A 283 -2.32 -5.43 21.29
N VAL A 284 -1.37 -5.04 20.44
CA VAL A 284 0.07 -5.12 20.71
C VAL A 284 0.69 -3.76 20.51
N ARG A 285 1.52 -3.33 21.46
CA ARG A 285 2.43 -2.20 21.31
C ARG A 285 3.78 -2.71 20.83
N VAL A 286 4.31 -2.05 19.81
CA VAL A 286 5.68 -2.23 19.34
C VAL A 286 6.47 -0.96 19.58
N SER A 287 7.68 -1.09 20.15
CA SER A 287 8.61 0.01 20.42
C SER A 287 10.04 -0.44 20.13
N GLY A 288 11.01 0.48 20.07
CA GLY A 288 12.43 0.15 19.88
C GLY A 288 12.92 0.20 18.42
N MET A 289 12.00 0.44 17.47
CA MET A 289 12.33 0.69 16.07
C MET A 289 13.17 1.95 15.89
N ARG A 290 14.08 1.95 14.91
CA ARG A 290 14.88 3.12 14.53
C ARG A 290 14.76 3.39 13.04
N TRP A 291 14.87 4.66 12.68
CA TRP A 291 15.01 5.09 11.30
C TRP A 291 16.45 5.52 11.04
N LYS A 292 17.03 5.04 9.95
CA LYS A 292 18.35 5.44 9.50
C LYS A 292 18.25 6.01 8.09
N GLU A 293 18.49 7.31 7.96
CA GLU A 293 18.53 7.97 6.67
C GLU A 293 19.60 7.36 5.75
N ARG A 294 19.28 7.32 4.45
CA ARG A 294 20.16 6.86 3.38
C ARG A 294 20.07 7.84 2.20
N PRO A 295 21.06 7.83 1.28
CA PRO A 295 20.89 8.50 0.00
C PRO A 295 19.55 8.12 -0.62
N TYR A 296 18.82 9.10 -1.13
CA TYR A 296 17.49 8.88 -1.67
C TYR A 296 17.59 8.23 -3.06
N ASP A 297 17.14 7.00 -3.15
CA ASP A 297 16.88 6.28 -4.39
C ASP A 297 15.47 5.70 -4.36
N ILE A 298 14.98 5.31 -5.53
CA ILE A 298 13.71 4.62 -5.69
C ILE A 298 13.93 3.36 -6.52
N LYS A 299 13.11 2.34 -6.26
CA LYS A 299 13.11 1.12 -7.05
C LYS A 299 12.44 1.38 -8.39
N LEU A 300 13.11 1.00 -9.48
CA LEU A 300 12.49 0.93 -10.81
C LEU A 300 11.98 -0.49 -11.07
N GLU A 301 10.74 -0.58 -11.53
CA GLU A 301 10.11 -1.83 -11.97
C GLU A 301 9.67 -1.70 -13.42
N GLY A 302 9.79 -2.77 -14.19
CA GLY A 302 9.38 -2.77 -15.58
C GLY A 302 8.96 -4.15 -16.06
N ALA A 303 8.13 -4.17 -17.10
CA ALA A 303 7.64 -5.39 -17.73
C ALA A 303 7.93 -5.31 -19.24
N GLU A 304 8.43 -6.39 -19.83
CA GLU A 304 8.57 -6.54 -21.29
C GLU A 304 7.58 -7.58 -21.82
N PHE A 305 7.09 -7.36 -23.05
CA PHE A 305 6.22 -8.32 -23.71
C PHE A 305 7.05 -9.46 -24.28
N VAL A 306 6.84 -10.69 -23.79
CA VAL A 306 7.56 -11.89 -24.25
C VAL A 306 6.71 -12.87 -25.06
N GLY A 307 5.39 -12.67 -25.12
CA GLY A 307 4.46 -13.54 -25.85
C GLY A 307 3.09 -13.66 -25.19
N PHE A 308 2.31 -14.63 -25.65
CA PHE A 308 0.95 -14.90 -25.18
C PHE A 308 0.87 -16.21 -24.37
N ARG A 309 -0.01 -16.25 -23.37
CA ARG A 309 -0.40 -17.49 -22.66
C ARG A 309 -1.75 -17.96 -23.19
N ALA A 310 -1.84 -19.22 -23.62
CA ALA A 310 -3.10 -19.86 -23.99
C ALA A 310 -3.54 -20.85 -22.90
N ILE A 311 -4.84 -20.85 -22.58
CA ILE A 311 -5.48 -21.86 -21.74
C ILE A 311 -6.59 -22.50 -22.57
N THR A 312 -6.62 -23.83 -22.64
CA THR A 312 -7.68 -24.60 -23.29
C THR A 312 -8.44 -25.37 -22.23
N ILE A 313 -9.75 -25.13 -22.13
CA ILE A 313 -10.62 -25.81 -21.16
C ILE A 313 -11.46 -26.83 -21.92
N CYS A 314 -11.32 -28.11 -21.58
CA CYS A 314 -12.17 -29.18 -22.07
C CYS A 314 -13.17 -29.56 -20.97
N GLY A 315 -14.46 -29.47 -21.27
CA GLY A 315 -15.53 -29.92 -20.37
C GLY A 315 -16.25 -31.12 -20.99
N THR A 316 -16.53 -32.14 -20.17
CA THR A 316 -17.42 -33.24 -20.54
C THR A 316 -18.66 -33.23 -19.64
N ARG A 317 -19.80 -33.61 -20.20
CA ARG A 317 -21.07 -33.83 -19.50
C ARG A 317 -21.57 -35.27 -19.62
N ASP A 318 -20.75 -36.16 -20.18
CA ASP A 318 -21.11 -37.56 -20.36
C ASP A 318 -21.15 -38.26 -18.98
N PRO A 319 -22.34 -38.72 -18.51
CA PRO A 319 -22.49 -39.38 -17.21
C PRO A 319 -21.60 -40.63 -17.09
N ILE A 320 -21.28 -41.31 -18.20
CA ILE A 320 -20.40 -42.49 -18.18
C ILE A 320 -18.95 -42.10 -17.88
N LEU A 321 -18.50 -40.93 -18.33
CA LEU A 321 -17.14 -40.44 -18.11
C LEU A 321 -16.97 -39.68 -16.79
N ILE A 322 -18.03 -39.06 -16.26
CA ILE A 322 -17.96 -38.23 -15.04
C ILE A 322 -18.40 -38.96 -13.76
N GLY A 323 -19.03 -40.14 -13.87
CA GLY A 323 -19.52 -40.93 -12.74
C GLY A 323 -20.97 -40.66 -12.41
#